data_AF-W1ESS9-F1
#
_entry.id   AF-W1ESS9-F1
#
_cell.length_a   1.000
_cell.length_b   1.000
_cell.length_c   1.000
_cell.angle_alpha   90.00
_cell.angle_beta   90.00
_cell.angle_gamma   90.00
#
_symmetry.space_group_name_H-M   'P 1'
#
loop_
_entity.id
_entity.type
_entity.pdbx_description
1 polymer ?
#
loop_
_entity_poly.entity_id
_entity_poly.type
_entity_poly.pdbx_seq_one_letter_code
_entity_poly.pdbx_strand_id
1 'polypeptide(L)' 'MSYPSLFAPLDLGFTTLKNRVLMGSMHTGWRNTRTVPSGWQRFMPNAPVTAWR' A
#
# COMPACT_ATOMS: atom_id res chain seq x y z
N MET A 1 -21.20 -25.57 0.73
CA MET A 1 -20.66 -24.22 0.44
C MET A 1 -21.78 -23.22 0.55
N SER A 2 -21.55 -22.00 1.04
CA SER A 2 -22.08 -20.81 0.35
C SER A 2 -21.82 -19.53 1.13
N TYR A 3 -21.16 -18.58 0.47
CA TYR A 3 -21.28 -17.16 0.76
C TYR A 3 -22.19 -16.58 -0.34
N PRO A 4 -23.52 -16.74 -0.24
CA PRO A 4 -24.44 -16.42 -1.33
C PRO A 4 -24.50 -14.91 -1.62
N SER A 5 -24.08 -14.10 -0.65
CA SER A 5 -24.07 -12.64 -0.73
C SER A 5 -22.75 -12.06 -1.21
N LEU A 6 -21.71 -12.86 -1.42
CA LEU A 6 -20.37 -12.35 -1.75
C LEU A 6 -20.34 -11.59 -3.08
N PHE A 7 -21.11 -12.08 -4.05
CA PHE A 7 -21.27 -11.46 -5.37
C PHE A 7 -22.56 -10.64 -5.50
N ALA A 8 -23.33 -10.50 -4.43
CA ALA A 8 -24.48 -9.62 -4.45
C ALA A 8 -24.00 -8.16 -4.52
N PRO A 9 -24.69 -7.29 -5.27
CA PRO A 9 -24.34 -5.88 -5.35
C PRO A 9 -24.42 -5.20 -3.97
N LEU A 10 -23.60 -4.17 -3.78
CA LEU A 10 -23.55 -3.36 -2.56
C LEU A 10 -23.70 -1.89 -2.93
N ASP A 11 -24.77 -1.28 -2.44
CA ASP A 11 -25.01 0.16 -2.59
C ASP A 11 -24.35 0.93 -1.45
N LEU A 12 -23.61 1.97 -1.80
CA LEU A 12 -22.92 2.87 -0.87
C LEU A 12 -23.54 4.28 -0.85
N GLY A 13 -24.64 4.50 -1.57
CA GLY A 13 -25.36 5.78 -1.64
C GLY A 13 -24.78 6.80 -2.63
N PHE A 14 -23.52 6.65 -3.04
CA PHE A 14 -22.87 7.46 -4.10
C PHE A 14 -22.41 6.63 -5.31
N THR A 15 -22.28 5.32 -5.13
CA THR A 15 -21.93 4.36 -6.17
C THR A 15 -22.40 2.98 -5.76
N THR A 16 -22.60 2.09 -6.74
CA THR A 16 -22.99 0.69 -6.49
C THR A 16 -21.86 -0.23 -6.92
N LEU A 17 -21.34 -1.00 -5.97
CA LEU A 17 -20.34 -2.03 -6.22
C LEU A 17 -21.00 -3.31 -6.71
N LYS A 18 -20.40 -3.94 -7.72
CA LYS A 18 -20.92 -5.17 -8.35
C LYS A 18 -20.81 -6.41 -7.46
N ASN A 19 -19.94 -6.38 -6.46
CA ASN A 19 -19.74 -7.46 -5.50
C ASN A 19 -19.30 -6.87 -4.15
N ARG A 20 -19.30 -7.70 -3.10
CA ARG A 20 -18.87 -7.33 -1.75
C ARG A 20 -17.40 -7.63 -1.49
N VAL A 21 -16.60 -7.78 -2.55
CA VAL A 21 -15.16 -8.02 -2.44
C VAL A 21 -14.46 -6.68 -2.49
N LEU A 22 -13.93 -6.27 -1.34
CA LEU A 22 -13.16 -5.05 -1.20
C LEU A 22 -11.68 -5.40 -1.13
N MET A 23 -10.85 -4.66 -1.87
CA MET A 23 -9.40 -4.73 -1.68
C MET A 23 -9.05 -3.91 -0.44
N GLY A 24 -8.47 -4.56 0.56
CA GLY A 24 -7.92 -3.87 1.73
C GLY A 24 -6.81 -2.90 1.32
N SER A 25 -6.67 -1.81 2.07
CA SER A 25 -5.52 -0.91 1.89
C SER A 25 -4.23 -1.68 2.18
N MET A 26 -3.32 -1.70 1.22
CA MET A 26 -1.99 -2.28 1.39
C MET A 26 -0.96 -1.15 1.38
N HIS A 27 -0.33 -0.88 2.52
CA HIS A 27 0.86 -0.04 2.56
C HIS A 27 2.04 -0.87 2.04
N THR A 28 2.20 -0.95 0.72
CA THR A 28 3.29 -1.71 0.06
C THR A 28 4.68 -1.11 0.27
N GLY A 29 4.85 -0.13 1.17
CA GLY A 29 6.12 0.53 1.46
C GLY A 29 6.68 1.38 0.30
N TRP A 30 6.00 1.40 -0.85
CA TRP A 30 6.50 2.00 -2.09
C TRP A 30 6.55 3.53 -2.06
N ARG A 31 5.93 4.15 -1.04
CA ARG A 31 5.98 5.60 -0.81
C ARG A 31 7.29 6.05 -0.13
N ASN A 32 8.01 5.14 0.53
CA ASN A 32 9.19 5.47 1.33
C ASN A 32 10.50 5.52 0.51
N THR A 33 10.54 4.89 -0.67
CA THR A 33 11.72 4.93 -1.55
C THR A 33 11.95 6.29 -2.20
N ARG A 34 11.04 7.26 -2.03
CA ARG A 34 11.19 8.61 -2.57
C ARG A 34 11.56 9.69 -1.55
N THR A 35 11.54 9.41 -0.24
CA THR A 35 11.72 10.49 0.76
C THR A 35 12.45 10.11 2.06
N VAL A 36 12.82 8.84 2.29
CA VAL A 36 13.73 8.50 3.39
C VAL A 36 14.99 7.82 2.83
N PRO A 37 16.19 8.33 3.14
CA PRO A 37 17.44 7.80 2.61
C PRO A 37 17.87 6.49 3.31
N SER A 38 16.95 5.66 3.80
CA SER A 38 17.28 4.36 4.40
C SER A 38 17.60 3.28 3.35
N GLY A 39 17.37 3.57 2.06
CA GLY A 39 17.90 2.74 0.96
C GLY A 39 19.42 2.82 0.81
N TRP A 40 20.08 3.87 1.30
CA TRP A 40 21.52 4.10 1.09
C TRP A 40 22.42 3.27 2.03
N GLN A 41 21.93 2.84 3.18
CA GLN A 41 22.71 2.00 4.12
C GLN A 41 23.00 0.60 3.58
N ARG A 42 22.24 0.13 2.59
CA ARG A 42 22.51 -1.14 1.90
C ARG A 42 23.58 -1.01 0.80
N PHE A 43 23.71 0.17 0.19
CA PHE A 43 24.63 0.41 -0.94
C PHE A 43 25.91 1.13 -0.54
N MET A 44 25.92 1.80 0.62
CA MET A 44 27.07 2.52 1.17
C MET A 44 27.14 2.25 2.68
N PRO A 45 27.65 1.08 3.12
CA PRO A 45 27.65 0.72 4.53
C PRO A 45 28.51 1.63 5.42
N ASN A 46 29.42 2.42 4.83
CA ASN A 46 30.42 3.21 5.57
C ASN A 46 30.46 4.71 5.18
N ALA A 47 29.40 5.26 4.56
CA ALA A 47 29.41 6.69 4.23
C ALA A 47 29.26 7.55 5.50
N PRO A 48 30.14 8.54 5.74
CA PRO A 48 30.05 9.39 6.92
C PRO A 48 28.79 10.27 6.89
N VAL A 49 28.21 10.50 8.07
CA VAL A 49 26.92 11.21 8.25
C VAL A 49 26.88 12.63 7.65
N THR A 50 28.05 13.19 7.33
CA THR A 50 28.24 14.51 6.72
C THR A 50 28.01 14.53 5.21
N ALA A 51 27.83 13.39 4.55
CA ALA A 51 27.62 13.31 3.11
C ALA A 51 26.27 13.87 2.63
N TRP A 52 25.38 14.26 3.55
CA TRP A 52 24.03 14.76 3.28
C TRP A 52 23.87 16.26 3.53
N ARG A 53 24.97 17.02 3.61
CA ARG A 53 24.92 18.49 3.55
C ARG A 53 24.96 18.99 2.11
#